data_AF-A0A1Y2Q618-F1
#
_entry.id   AF-A0A1Y2Q618-F1
#
_cell.length_a   1.000
_cell.length_b   1.000
_cell.length_c   1.000
_cell.angle_alpha   90.00
_cell.angle_beta   90.00
_cell.angle_gamma   90.00
#
_symmetry.space_group_name_H-M   'P 1'
#
loop_
_entity.id
_entity.type
_entity.pdbx_description
1 polymer ?
#
loop_
_entity_poly.entity_id
_entity_poly.type
_entity_poly.pdbx_seq_one_letter_code
_entity_poly.pdbx_strand_id
1 'polypeptide(L)'
;MALAGGPPTLCRTVHGRLFASNGNPAARIWVVGTKRILGIDADEDLSLDQLPANVRRLWLPTGNLFNASVYGDFRVCARKPQRPGVMQRVIVTRASRLHLGRYDVGRP
;
A
#
# COMPACT_ATOMS: atom_id res chain seq x y z
N MET A 1 13.15 28.97 6.93
CA MET A 1 12.47 27.94 7.75
C MET A 1 11.35 27.35 6.92
N ALA A 2 11.53 26.13 6.39
CA ALA A 2 10.51 25.44 5.59
C ALA A 2 9.49 24.78 6.53
N LEU A 3 8.21 25.07 6.33
CA LEU A 3 7.11 24.46 7.09
C LEU A 3 7.07 22.96 6.78
N ALA A 4 7.38 22.15 7.78
CA ALA A 4 7.18 20.72 7.78
C ALA A 4 5.70 20.41 7.48
N GLY A 5 5.48 19.37 6.67
CA GLY A 5 4.19 19.04 6.07
C GLY A 5 3.03 19.00 7.06
N GLY A 6 1.95 19.70 6.69
CA GLY A 6 0.68 19.64 7.41
C GLY A 6 0.12 18.22 7.47
N PRO A 7 -0.80 17.96 8.41
CA PRO A 7 -1.42 16.64 8.56
C PRO A 7 -2.09 16.22 7.25
N PRO A 8 -2.03 14.93 6.88
CA PRO A 8 -2.62 14.48 5.63
C PRO A 8 -4.11 14.80 5.62
N THR A 9 -4.55 15.63 4.69
CA THR A 9 -5.81 16.36 4.77
C THR A 9 -7.04 15.52 4.46
N LEU A 10 -6.87 14.33 3.87
CA LEU A 10 -7.95 13.43 3.48
C LEU A 10 -7.57 11.98 3.78
N CYS A 11 -8.12 11.44 4.86
CA CYS A 11 -8.01 10.02 5.21
C CYS A 11 -9.30 9.29 4.90
N ARG A 12 -9.21 8.08 4.35
CA ARG A 12 -10.35 7.18 4.13
C ARG A 12 -9.93 5.73 4.30
N THR A 13 -10.90 4.87 4.60
CA THR A 13 -10.69 3.42 4.54
C THR A 13 -10.99 2.93 3.14
N VAL A 14 -10.10 2.11 2.57
CA VAL A 14 -10.31 1.42 1.30
C VAL A 14 -10.21 -0.07 1.50
N HIS A 15 -11.13 -0.83 0.91
CA HIS A 15 -10.96 -2.26 0.74
C HIS A 15 -10.04 -2.50 -0.47
N GLY A 16 -8.94 -3.21 -0.28
CA GLY A 16 -7.88 -3.24 -1.27
C GLY A 16 -7.02 -4.50 -1.27
N ARG A 17 -6.22 -4.61 -2.33
CA ARG A 17 -5.12 -5.55 -2.45
C ARG A 17 -3.81 -4.77 -2.40
N LEU A 18 -3.02 -4.95 -1.36
CA LEU A 18 -1.64 -4.50 -1.27
C LEU A 18 -0.74 -5.49 -2.02
N PHE A 19 0.12 -4.97 -2.89
CA PHE A 19 1.04 -5.77 -3.70
C PHE A 19 2.32 -4.97 -4.02
N ALA A 20 3.39 -5.68 -4.37
CA ALA A 20 4.63 -5.10 -4.87
C ALA A 20 4.62 -5.09 -6.41
N SER A 21 5.21 -4.06 -7.02
CA SER A 21 5.35 -3.93 -8.47
C SER A 21 6.55 -3.06 -8.80
N ASN A 22 7.13 -3.24 -9.99
CA ASN A 22 8.24 -2.42 -10.47
C ASN A 22 7.85 -0.93 -10.62
N GLY A 23 8.80 -0.05 -10.32
CA GLY A 23 8.68 1.41 -10.39
C GLY A 23 8.39 2.06 -9.03
N ASN A 24 8.54 3.39 -8.94
CA ASN A 24 8.39 4.13 -7.69
C ASN A 24 7.01 4.82 -7.59
N PRO A 25 6.22 4.60 -6.53
CA PRO A 25 6.43 3.65 -5.44
C PRO A 25 6.17 2.20 -5.83
N ALA A 26 6.94 1.30 -5.22
CA ALA A 26 6.90 -0.13 -5.51
C ALA A 26 5.77 -0.86 -4.76
N ALA A 27 5.48 -0.48 -3.52
CA ALA A 27 4.32 -0.98 -2.78
C ALA A 27 3.07 -0.20 -3.18
N ARG A 28 1.99 -0.90 -3.55
CA ARG A 28 0.77 -0.31 -4.10
C ARG A 28 -0.47 -0.98 -3.55
N ILE A 29 -1.56 -0.23 -3.42
CA ILE A 29 -2.89 -0.75 -3.10
C ILE A 29 -3.77 -0.59 -4.33
N TRP A 30 -4.23 -1.70 -4.88
CA TRP A 30 -5.36 -1.71 -5.81
C TRP A 30 -6.65 -1.65 -5.00
N VAL A 31 -7.50 -0.65 -5.26
CA VAL A 31 -8.81 -0.53 -4.61
C VAL A 31 -9.77 -1.49 -5.33
N VAL A 32 -10.18 -2.54 -4.61
CA VAL A 32 -11.00 -3.63 -5.15
C VAL A 32 -12.30 -3.07 -5.73
N GLY A 33 -12.71 -3.60 -6.89
CA GLY A 33 -13.90 -3.14 -7.61
C GLY A 33 -13.70 -1.85 -8.41
N THR A 34 -12.48 -1.32 -8.49
CA THR A 34 -12.18 -0.10 -9.27
C THR A 34 -10.95 -0.28 -10.16
N LYS A 35 -10.64 0.71 -11.01
CA LYS A 35 -9.35 0.78 -11.73
C LYS A 35 -8.27 1.55 -10.94
N ARG A 36 -8.53 1.91 -9.69
CA ARG A 36 -7.70 2.84 -8.92
C ARG A 36 -6.55 2.10 -8.23
N ILE A 37 -5.34 2.59 -8.46
CA ILE A 37 -4.12 2.17 -7.74
C ILE A 37 -3.62 3.36 -6.93
N LEU A 38 -3.31 3.10 -5.65
CA LEU A 38 -2.68 4.04 -4.73
C LEU A 38 -1.23 3.59 -4.50
N GLY A 39 -0.29 4.53 -4.55
CA GLY A 39 1.10 4.25 -4.22
C GLY A 39 1.36 4.45 -2.73
N ILE A 40 2.00 3.49 -2.08
CA ILE A 40 2.44 3.69 -0.69
C ILE A 40 3.63 4.62 -0.68
N ASP A 41 3.53 5.68 0.09
CA ASP A 41 4.56 6.68 0.20
C ASP A 41 5.71 6.16 1.08
N ALA A 42 6.76 5.68 0.41
CA ALA A 42 8.02 5.24 1.02
C ALA A 42 9.17 6.07 0.46
N ASP A 43 10.17 6.34 1.31
CA ASP A 43 11.38 7.09 0.95
C ASP A 43 12.32 6.26 0.06
N GLU A 44 12.33 4.94 0.25
CA GLU A 44 13.10 3.97 -0.54
C GLU A 44 12.18 2.94 -1.22
N ASP A 45 12.68 2.31 -2.29
CA ASP A 45 11.94 1.27 -3.02
C ASP A 45 11.61 0.10 -2.06
N LEU A 46 10.32 -0.17 -1.90
CA LEU A 46 9.76 -1.19 -0.98
C LEU A 46 10.17 -1.05 0.50
N SER A 47 10.30 0.17 1.04
CA SER A 47 10.39 0.32 2.50
C SER A 47 9.07 -0.09 3.16
N LEU A 48 9.07 -1.26 3.80
CA LEU A 48 7.91 -1.79 4.52
C LEU A 48 7.70 -1.09 5.87
N ASP A 49 8.67 -0.33 6.36
CA ASP A 49 8.58 0.36 7.65
C ASP A 49 7.45 1.40 7.70
N GLN A 50 7.04 1.91 6.54
CA GLN A 50 5.89 2.80 6.37
C GLN A 50 4.53 2.08 6.43
N LEU A 51 4.51 0.74 6.45
CA LEU A 51 3.30 -0.05 6.61
C LEU A 51 3.02 -0.37 8.09
N PRO A 52 1.74 -0.49 8.48
CA PRO A 52 1.37 -0.96 9.81
C PRO A 52 2.03 -2.29 10.17
N ALA A 53 2.43 -2.45 11.43
CA ALA A 53 3.14 -3.64 11.91
C ALA A 53 2.40 -4.96 11.63
N ASN A 54 1.06 -4.97 11.69
CA ASN A 54 0.27 -6.16 11.36
C ASN A 54 0.32 -6.53 9.87
N VAL A 55 0.45 -5.56 8.97
CA VAL A 55 0.69 -5.80 7.53
C VAL A 55 2.09 -6.37 7.33
N ARG A 56 3.11 -5.77 7.94
CA ARG A 56 4.50 -6.25 7.87
C ARG A 56 4.62 -7.70 8.33
N ARG A 57 4.04 -8.04 9.49
CA ARG A 57 4.04 -9.40 10.05
C ARG A 57 3.37 -10.43 9.14
N LEU A 58 2.41 -10.02 8.32
CA LEU A 58 1.72 -10.92 7.40
C LEU A 58 2.46 -11.06 6.06
N TRP A 59 3.07 -9.98 5.56
CA TRP A 59 3.66 -9.94 4.23
C TRP A 59 5.14 -10.31 4.18
N LEU A 60 5.94 -9.88 5.16
CA LEU A 60 7.39 -10.20 5.22
C LEU A 60 7.70 -11.70 5.18
N PRO A 61 6.96 -12.59 5.89
CA PRO A 61 7.27 -14.01 5.90
C PRO A 61 7.05 -14.72 4.55
N THR A 62 6.51 -14.04 3.52
CA THR A 62 6.32 -14.65 2.21
C THR A 62 7.64 -14.82 1.46
N GLY A 63 8.73 -14.17 1.91
CA GLY A 63 10.07 -14.25 1.31
C GLY A 63 10.21 -13.50 -0.02
N ASN A 64 9.18 -13.53 -0.86
CA ASN A 64 9.08 -12.74 -2.08
C ASN A 64 7.77 -11.93 -2.06
N LEU A 65 7.89 -10.61 -1.92
CA LEU A 65 6.74 -9.68 -1.88
C LEU A 65 6.03 -9.54 -3.23
N PHE A 66 6.70 -9.87 -4.34
CA PHE A 66 6.11 -9.83 -5.68
C PHE A 66 5.20 -11.03 -5.96
N ASN A 67 5.39 -12.15 -5.23
CA ASN A 67 4.58 -13.37 -5.38
C ASN A 67 3.46 -13.47 -4.33
N ALA A 68 3.28 -12.44 -3.52
CA ALA A 68 2.25 -12.41 -2.49
C ALA A 68 1.59 -11.04 -2.43
N SER A 69 0.31 -11.05 -2.07
CA SER A 69 -0.49 -9.86 -1.84
C SER A 69 -1.16 -9.94 -0.48
N VAL A 70 -1.48 -8.79 0.09
CA VAL A 70 -2.29 -8.70 1.30
C VAL A 70 -3.61 -8.04 0.95
N TYR A 71 -4.70 -8.77 1.11
CA TYR A 71 -6.05 -8.23 1.01
C TYR A 71 -6.51 -7.72 2.37
N GLY A 72 -7.32 -6.66 2.37
CA GLY A 72 -7.97 -6.18 3.59
C GLY A 72 -8.42 -4.73 3.49
N ASP A 73 -8.72 -4.16 4.65
CA ASP A 73 -9.17 -2.78 4.79
C ASP A 73 -7.99 -1.91 5.25
N PHE A 74 -7.68 -0.86 4.48
CA PHE A 74 -6.55 0.03 4.72
C PHE A 74 -7.04 1.45 4.97
N ARG A 75 -6.69 2.02 6.13
CA ARG A 75 -6.91 3.45 6.40
C ARG A 75 -5.77 4.25 5.78
N VAL A 76 -6.03 4.77 4.58
CA VAL A 76 -5.08 5.53 3.78
C VAL A 76 -5.30 7.02 3.96
N CYS A 77 -4.21 7.77 4.03
CA CYS A 77 -4.20 9.23 4.16
C CYS A 77 -3.43 9.83 2.99
N ALA A 78 -4.06 10.72 2.23
CA ALA A 78 -3.46 11.34 1.06
C ALA A 78 -2.41 12.37 1.46
N ARG A 79 -1.21 12.30 0.86
CA ARG A 79 -0.19 13.36 1.01
C ARG A 79 -0.50 14.58 0.16
N LYS A 80 -1.11 14.37 -1.00
CA LYS A 80 -1.50 15.41 -1.96
C LYS A 80 -2.90 15.13 -2.50
N PRO A 81 -3.63 16.17 -2.94
CA PRO A 81 -4.90 15.99 -3.65
C PRO A 81 -4.76 15.07 -4.87
N GLN A 82 -5.83 14.33 -5.16
CA GLN A 82 -5.89 13.47 -6.34
C GLN A 82 -5.81 14.32 -7.62
N ARG A 83 -5.02 13.86 -8.60
CA ARG A 83 -4.94 14.44 -9.95
C ARG A 83 -5.20 13.36 -11.00
N PRO A 84 -5.93 13.65 -12.09
CA PRO A 84 -6.06 12.74 -13.22
C PRO A 84 -4.71 12.36 -13.82
N GLY A 85 -4.55 11.11 -14.28
CA GLY A 85 -3.30 10.62 -14.87
C GLY A 85 -2.13 10.39 -13.90
N VAL A 86 -2.23 10.81 -12.64
CA VAL A 86 -1.16 10.68 -11.65
C VAL A 86 -1.54 9.66 -10.57
N MET A 87 -0.64 8.72 -10.31
CA MET A 87 -0.80 7.79 -9.19
C MET A 87 -0.70 8.56 -7.87
N GLN A 88 -1.76 8.49 -7.07
CA GLN A 88 -1.82 9.20 -5.79
C GLN A 88 -0.99 8.45 -4.74
N ARG A 89 -0.03 9.16 -4.14
CA ARG A 89 0.78 8.66 -3.01
C ARG A 89 0.03 8.83 -1.69
N VAL A 90 0.00 7.79 -0.88
CA VAL A 90 -0.74 7.71 0.39
C VAL A 90 0.11 7.08 1.48
N ILE A 91 -0.18 7.44 2.73
CA ILE A 91 0.34 6.79 3.92
C ILE A 91 -0.71 5.81 4.44
N VAL A 92 -0.30 4.61 4.84
CA VAL A 92 -1.21 3.65 5.49
C VAL A 92 -1.09 3.79 7.00
N THR A 93 -2.14 4.31 7.64
CA THR A 93 -2.11 4.58 9.08
C THR A 93 -2.61 3.42 9.93
N ARG A 94 -3.53 2.61 9.38
CA ARG A 94 -4.09 1.41 10.02
C ARG A 94 -4.49 0.40 8.97
N ALA A 95 -4.56 -0.88 9.36
CA ALA A 95 -5.08 -1.94 8.52
C ALA A 95 -5.83 -2.99 9.35
N SER A 96 -6.88 -3.58 8.78
CA SER A 96 -7.73 -4.59 9.43
C SER A 96 -8.26 -5.60 8.42
N ARG A 97 -8.80 -6.73 8.91
CA ARG A 97 -9.37 -7.80 8.06
C ARG A 97 -8.37 -8.29 7.01
N LEU A 98 -7.15 -8.55 7.49
CA LEU A 98 -6.03 -8.87 6.62
C LEU A 98 -6.02 -10.35 6.27
N HIS A 99 -5.86 -10.65 4.99
CA HIS A 99 -5.73 -12.01 4.47
C HIS A 99 -4.60 -12.05 3.45
N LEU A 100 -3.78 -13.09 3.52
CA LEU A 100 -2.71 -13.30 2.55
C LEU A 100 -3.31 -13.93 1.28
N GLY A 101 -3.11 -13.27 0.14
CA GLY A 101 -3.31 -13.88 -1.17
C GLY A 101 -1.96 -14.29 -1.73
N ARG A 102 -1.69 -15.58 -1.87
CA ARG A 102 -0.48 -16.05 -2.57
C ARG A 102 -0.80 -16.14 -4.05
N TYR A 103 0.15 -15.72 -4.90
CA TYR A 103 0.17 -16.23 -6.26
C TYR A 103 0.70 -17.66 -6.15
N ASP A 104 -0.17 -18.65 -6.36
CA ASP A 104 0.27 -20.03 -6.52
C ASP A 104 1.15 -20.08 -7.77
N VAL A 105 2.45 -19.87 -7.59
CA VAL A 105 3.44 -20.42 -8.52
C VAL A 105 3.25 -21.91 -8.36
N GLY A 106 2.83 -22.58 -9.45
CA GLY A 106 2.44 -23.99 -9.43
C GLY A 106 3.32 -24.83 -8.50
N ARG A 107 2.66 -25.70 -7.73
CA ARG A 107 3.28 -26.82 -7.01
C ARG A 107 4.38 -27.44 -7.90
N PRO A 108 5.58 -27.75 -7.34
CA PRO A 108 6.82 -28.02 -8.08
C PRO A 108 6.67 -28.95 -9.27
#